data_AF-A0AA38M4S5-F1
#
_entry.id   AF-A0AA38M4S5-F1
#
_cell.length_a   1.000
_cell.length_b   1.000
_cell.length_c   1.000
_cell.angle_alpha   90.00
_cell.angle_beta   90.00
_cell.angle_gamma   90.00
#
_symmetry.space_group_name_H-M   'P 1'
#
loop_
_entity.id
_entity.type
_entity.pdbx_description
1 polymer ?
#
loop_
_entity_poly.entity_id
_entity_poly.type
_entity_poly.pdbx_seq_one_letter_code
_entity_poly.pdbx_strand_id
1 'polypeptide(L)'
;MKKYIFVAFALFAVIGGVKSDSSEEVLEEIKSKHLKKYLSSHKENIDEGFQKLEEHCPGVTEKLKQAVKSFKECDDKADDSLTICHAIQSYTLNCTAPVIQVIDDCLPPRAKGLPKFGLESIVSVADFLCKQTGESIFELANPCLWEDVEDEQEDQCIENLKELSGKFGEKDDIPSKIEICSATPTLRGCIQTRATTHCKNQKTRNAILGFFDAVVAPCKQVPLETLTSATKIFTSPKKSLGSITDNFL
;
A
#
# COMPACT_ATOMS: atom_id res chain seq x y z
N MET A 1 9.36 -10.24 -5.41
CA MET A 1 9.07 -9.46 -4.18
C MET A 1 9.90 -8.19 -4.04
N LYS A 2 11.25 -8.21 -4.01
CA LYS A 2 12.06 -6.99 -3.79
C LYS A 2 11.68 -5.84 -4.75
N LYS A 3 11.57 -6.08 -6.06
CA LYS A 3 11.30 -5.04 -7.07
C LYS A 3 9.94 -4.31 -6.94
N TYR A 4 8.91 -4.95 -6.40
CA TYR A 4 7.56 -4.37 -6.30
C TYR A 4 7.24 -3.84 -4.90
N ILE A 5 7.86 -4.42 -3.85
CA ILE A 5 7.99 -3.75 -2.54
C ILE A 5 8.70 -2.42 -2.74
N PHE A 6 9.69 -2.33 -3.63
CA PHE A 6 10.30 -1.07 -4.04
C PHE A 6 9.33 -0.10 -4.71
N VAL A 7 8.27 -0.54 -5.41
CA VAL A 7 7.27 0.36 -6.02
C VAL A 7 6.24 0.83 -4.99
N ALA A 8 5.85 -0.01 -4.04
CA ALA A 8 4.98 0.37 -2.92
C ALA A 8 5.73 1.22 -1.88
N PHE A 9 6.99 0.91 -1.56
CA PHE A 9 7.89 1.77 -0.80
C PHE A 9 8.29 3.00 -1.59
N ALA A 10 8.40 2.97 -2.92
CA ALA A 10 8.56 4.18 -3.72
C ALA A 10 7.27 4.99 -3.66
N LEU A 11 6.07 4.41 -3.71
CA LEU A 11 4.81 5.12 -3.49
C LEU A 11 4.70 5.67 -2.07
N PHE A 12 5.15 4.98 -1.03
CA PHE A 12 5.20 5.50 0.35
C PHE A 12 6.38 6.45 0.60
N ALA A 13 7.47 6.33 -0.15
CA ALA A 13 8.59 7.27 -0.16
C ALA A 13 8.37 8.42 -1.14
N VAL A 14 7.34 8.37 -1.98
CA VAL A 14 6.80 9.47 -2.81
C VAL A 14 5.65 10.12 -2.03
N ILE A 15 4.76 9.37 -1.38
CA ILE A 15 3.66 9.97 -0.59
C ILE A 15 4.15 10.47 0.78
N GLY A 16 5.08 9.76 1.42
CA GLY A 16 5.83 10.21 2.60
C GLY A 16 7.14 10.94 2.26
N GLY A 17 7.47 11.07 0.97
CA GLY A 17 8.76 11.62 0.53
C GLY A 17 8.81 12.13 -0.92
N VAL A 18 7.76 12.77 -1.43
CA VAL A 18 7.90 13.74 -2.53
C VAL A 18 8.63 14.94 -1.94
N LYS A 19 9.92 14.73 -1.81
CA LYS A 19 10.97 15.67 -2.10
C LYS A 19 11.99 14.93 -2.98
N SER A 20 11.53 14.23 -4.02
CA SER A 20 12.42 13.86 -5.12
C SER A 20 12.34 14.98 -6.15
N ASP A 21 13.47 15.63 -6.43
CA ASP A 21 14.00 15.54 -7.78
C ASP A 21 15.49 15.86 -7.83
N SER A 22 16.20 15.11 -8.67
CA SER A 22 17.51 15.47 -9.22
C SER A 22 17.35 16.78 -10.01
N SER A 23 18.26 17.74 -9.93
CA SER A 23 19.71 17.66 -10.04
C SER A 23 20.26 18.98 -9.48
N GLU A 24 20.83 18.97 -8.27
CA GLU A 24 21.51 20.10 -7.60
C GLU A 24 20.66 21.35 -7.27
N GLU A 25 19.99 21.95 -8.25
CA GLU A 25 19.17 23.16 -8.13
C GLU A 25 17.96 22.99 -7.19
N VAL A 26 17.35 21.80 -7.16
CA VAL A 26 16.18 21.50 -6.32
C VAL A 26 16.57 21.20 -4.87
N LEU A 27 17.78 20.67 -4.63
CA LEU A 27 18.30 20.35 -3.29
C LEU A 27 18.61 21.60 -2.47
N GLU A 28 18.98 22.70 -3.13
CA GLU A 28 19.19 24.02 -2.53
C GLU A 28 17.90 24.56 -1.87
N GLU A 29 16.73 24.27 -2.44
CA GLU A 29 15.43 24.84 -2.02
C GLU A 29 14.69 24.04 -0.92
N ILE A 30 15.25 22.93 -0.44
CA ILE A 30 14.64 22.12 0.62
C ILE A 30 14.92 22.74 1.99
N LYS A 31 13.92 23.41 2.59
CA LYS A 31 14.02 24.04 3.92
C LYS A 31 14.29 23.04 5.06
N SER A 32 13.91 21.77 4.92
CA SER A 32 14.12 20.74 5.96
C SER A 32 15.50 20.10 5.83
N LYS A 33 16.39 20.41 6.80
CA LYS A 33 17.75 19.88 6.88
C LYS A 33 17.81 18.34 6.95
N HIS A 34 16.90 17.72 7.68
CA HIS A 34 16.84 16.25 7.80
C HIS A 34 16.44 15.57 6.51
N LEU A 35 15.47 16.16 5.80
CA LEU A 35 14.98 15.63 4.55
C LEU A 35 16.01 15.83 3.43
N LYS A 36 16.63 17.02 3.34
CA LYS A 36 17.75 17.28 2.42
C LYS A 36 18.85 16.23 2.60
N LYS A 37 19.25 15.95 3.85
CA LYS A 37 20.25 14.92 4.15
C LYS A 37 19.82 13.53 3.72
N TYR A 38 18.57 13.13 3.98
CA TYR A 38 18.04 11.82 3.60
C TYR A 38 17.97 11.63 2.08
N LEU A 39 17.52 12.64 1.34
CA LEU A 39 17.40 12.57 -0.12
C LEU A 39 18.77 12.62 -0.79
N SER A 40 19.66 13.49 -0.32
CA SER A 40 21.04 13.52 -0.81
C SER A 40 21.75 12.17 -0.58
N SER A 41 21.49 11.49 0.54
CA SER A 41 22.09 10.17 0.80
C SER A 41 21.49 9.03 -0.02
N HIS A 42 20.33 9.23 -0.67
CA HIS A 42 19.66 8.24 -1.51
C HIS A 42 19.50 8.68 -2.97
N LYS A 43 20.20 9.74 -3.38
CA LYS A 43 20.09 10.33 -4.73
C LYS A 43 20.33 9.30 -5.83
N GLU A 44 21.38 8.48 -5.70
CA GLU A 44 21.71 7.45 -6.70
C GLU A 44 20.57 6.43 -6.88
N ASN A 45 19.88 6.05 -5.81
CA ASN A 45 18.75 5.12 -5.88
C ASN A 45 17.52 5.75 -6.54
N ILE A 46 17.32 7.06 -6.36
CA ILE A 46 16.23 7.82 -6.97
C ILE A 46 16.49 7.95 -8.48
N ASP A 47 17.71 8.31 -8.86
CA ASP A 47 18.11 8.42 -10.27
C ASP A 47 18.03 7.07 -10.99
N GLU A 48 18.49 5.98 -10.37
CA GLU A 48 18.31 4.62 -10.89
C GLU A 48 16.82 4.24 -11.01
N GLY A 49 15.99 4.68 -10.04
CA GLY A 49 14.54 4.49 -10.07
C GLY A 49 13.87 5.18 -11.26
N PHE A 50 14.25 6.43 -11.54
CA PHE A 50 13.75 7.17 -12.71
C PHE A 50 14.23 6.55 -14.02
N GLN A 51 15.47 6.10 -14.10
CA GLN A 51 15.97 5.41 -15.29
C GLN A 51 15.16 4.14 -15.58
N LYS A 52 14.90 3.31 -14.57
CA LYS A 52 14.05 2.12 -14.73
C LYS A 52 12.61 2.47 -15.11
N LEU A 53 12.08 3.56 -14.55
CA LEU A 53 10.74 4.04 -14.89
C LEU A 53 10.69 4.48 -16.37
N GLU A 54 11.69 5.22 -16.83
CA GLU A 54 11.82 5.66 -18.22
C GLU A 54 11.96 4.47 -19.19
N GLU A 55 12.69 3.42 -18.82
CA GLU A 55 12.79 2.17 -19.60
C GLU A 55 11.43 1.50 -19.83
N HIS A 56 10.54 1.53 -18.84
CA HIS A 56 9.21 0.91 -18.91
C HIS A 56 8.16 1.88 -19.46
N CYS A 57 8.48 3.16 -19.50
CA CYS A 57 7.51 4.24 -19.70
C CYS A 57 8.20 5.48 -20.30
N PRO A 58 8.51 5.45 -21.60
CA PRO A 58 9.27 6.51 -22.23
C PRO A 58 8.56 7.86 -22.15
N GLY A 59 9.30 8.92 -21.81
CA GLY A 59 8.84 10.30 -21.66
C GLY A 59 8.15 10.59 -20.33
N VAL A 60 8.16 9.66 -19.37
CA VAL A 60 7.53 9.85 -18.05
C VAL A 60 8.34 10.77 -17.15
N THR A 61 9.67 10.77 -17.28
CA THR A 61 10.56 11.54 -16.40
C THR A 61 10.24 13.03 -16.43
N GLU A 62 10.08 13.62 -17.62
CA GLU A 62 9.76 15.05 -17.75
C GLU A 62 8.36 15.39 -17.25
N LYS A 63 7.38 14.51 -17.47
CA LYS A 63 6.02 14.67 -16.91
C LYS A 63 6.03 14.60 -15.40
N LEU A 64 6.83 13.69 -14.83
CA LEU A 64 6.95 13.50 -13.41
C LEU A 64 7.63 14.71 -12.75
N LYS A 65 8.68 15.26 -13.35
CA LYS A 65 9.30 16.53 -12.92
C LYS A 65 8.29 17.68 -12.87
N GLN A 66 7.48 17.83 -13.91
CA GLN A 66 6.43 18.86 -13.95
C GLN A 66 5.35 18.62 -12.88
N ALA A 67 4.96 17.36 -12.67
CA ALA A 67 4.00 16.99 -11.63
C ALA A 67 4.54 17.23 -10.22
N VAL A 68 5.81 16.93 -9.96
CA VAL A 68 6.51 17.23 -8.70
C VAL A 68 6.59 18.74 -8.46
N LYS A 69 6.92 19.53 -9.50
CA LYS A 69 6.90 20.99 -9.40
C LYS A 69 5.50 21.50 -9.03
N SER A 70 4.46 20.97 -9.66
CA SER A 70 3.06 21.30 -9.36
C SER A 70 2.67 20.91 -7.93
N PHE A 71 3.13 19.76 -7.47
CA PHE A 71 2.98 19.32 -6.08
C PHE A 71 3.64 20.33 -5.12
N LYS A 72 4.88 20.75 -5.39
CA LYS A 72 5.61 21.73 -4.56
C LYS A 72 4.89 23.07 -4.50
N GLU A 73 4.44 23.59 -5.64
CA GLU A 73 3.68 24.86 -5.68
C GLU A 73 2.33 24.76 -4.93
N CYS A 74 1.77 23.55 -4.79
CA CYS A 74 0.60 23.28 -3.97
C CYS A 74 0.95 23.19 -2.48
N ASP A 75 2.04 22.50 -2.14
CA ASP A 75 2.57 22.36 -0.77
C ASP A 75 3.01 23.71 -0.18
N ASP A 76 3.68 24.56 -0.97
CA ASP A 76 4.09 25.90 -0.55
C ASP A 76 2.91 26.86 -0.28
N LYS A 77 1.71 26.51 -0.76
CA LYS A 77 0.45 27.23 -0.48
C LYS A 77 -0.34 26.59 0.67
N ALA A 78 0.13 25.47 1.22
CA ALA A 78 -0.51 24.85 2.36
C ALA A 78 -0.39 25.76 3.59
N ASP A 79 -1.46 25.80 4.37
CA ASP A 79 -1.48 26.57 5.61
C ASP A 79 -0.79 25.77 6.71
N ASP A 80 0.39 26.25 7.13
CA ASP A 80 1.20 25.66 8.21
C ASP A 80 0.46 25.60 9.57
N SER A 81 -0.66 26.30 9.72
CA SER A 81 -1.47 26.27 10.95
C SER A 81 -2.42 25.07 11.04
N LEU A 82 -2.55 24.28 9.97
CA LEU A 82 -3.44 23.12 9.97
C LEU A 82 -2.89 21.96 10.78
N THR A 83 -3.80 21.25 11.45
CA THR A 83 -3.45 20.01 12.14
C THR A 83 -3.03 18.94 11.12
N ILE A 84 -2.17 18.01 11.53
CA ILE A 84 -1.72 16.88 10.68
C ILE A 84 -2.90 16.17 10.00
N CYS A 85 -4.01 16.02 10.72
CA CYS A 85 -5.25 15.43 10.24
C CYS A 85 -5.89 16.21 9.09
N HIS A 86 -6.07 17.51 9.27
CA HIS A 86 -6.63 18.38 8.23
C HIS A 86 -5.69 18.50 7.03
N ALA A 87 -4.39 18.54 7.28
CA ALA A 87 -3.38 18.60 6.23
C ALA A 87 -3.43 17.35 5.34
N ILE A 88 -3.49 16.15 5.93
CA ILE A 88 -3.57 14.90 5.15
C ILE A 88 -4.87 14.84 4.32
N GLN A 89 -6.00 15.20 4.91
CA GLN A 89 -7.28 15.12 4.20
C GLN A 89 -7.40 16.12 3.05
N SER A 90 -6.90 17.34 3.24
CA SER A 90 -7.13 18.44 2.29
C SER A 90 -6.00 18.61 1.28
N TYR A 91 -4.75 18.35 1.67
CA TYR A 91 -3.60 18.59 0.80
C TYR A 91 -3.06 17.33 0.16
N THR A 92 -3.01 16.20 0.88
CA THR A 92 -2.42 14.99 0.31
C THR A 92 -3.17 14.54 -0.94
N LEU A 93 -4.50 14.59 -0.96
CA LEU A 93 -5.28 14.25 -2.16
C LEU A 93 -5.07 15.24 -3.31
N ASN A 94 -5.13 16.53 -3.02
CA ASN A 94 -5.15 17.56 -4.04
C ASN A 94 -3.77 17.83 -4.63
N CYS A 95 -2.74 17.92 -3.78
CA CYS A 95 -1.39 18.23 -4.21
C CYS A 95 -0.71 17.03 -4.89
N THR A 96 -1.02 15.80 -4.50
CA THR A 96 -0.41 14.61 -5.13
C THR A 96 -1.12 14.16 -6.42
N ALA A 97 -2.30 14.71 -6.73
CA ALA A 97 -3.07 14.32 -7.91
C ALA A 97 -2.28 14.35 -9.23
N PRO A 98 -1.47 15.38 -9.54
CA PRO A 98 -0.65 15.39 -10.76
C PRO A 98 0.37 14.24 -10.78
N VAL A 99 1.00 13.93 -9.65
CA VAL A 99 2.01 12.86 -9.52
C VAL A 99 1.33 11.51 -9.71
N ILE A 100 0.21 11.31 -9.03
CA ILE A 100 -0.62 10.10 -9.14
C ILE A 100 -1.06 9.88 -10.58
N GLN A 101 -1.46 10.92 -11.29
CA GLN A 101 -1.89 10.81 -12.69
C GLN A 101 -0.76 10.36 -13.60
N VAL A 102 0.45 10.93 -13.46
CA VAL A 102 1.61 10.52 -14.28
C VAL A 102 1.99 9.07 -14.03
N ILE A 103 2.00 8.64 -12.77
CA ILE A 103 2.26 7.25 -12.41
C ILE A 103 1.16 6.35 -12.95
N ASP A 104 -0.11 6.75 -12.81
CA ASP A 104 -1.23 5.95 -13.29
C ASP A 104 -1.19 5.78 -14.80
N ASP A 105 -0.91 6.84 -15.56
CA ASP A 105 -0.73 6.84 -17.01
C ASP A 105 0.31 5.81 -17.49
N CYS A 106 1.30 5.56 -16.63
CA CYS A 106 2.41 4.65 -16.86
C CYS A 106 2.10 3.17 -16.58
N LEU A 107 1.04 2.88 -15.82
CA LEU A 107 0.68 1.52 -15.43
C LEU A 107 -0.07 0.77 -16.54
N PRO A 108 0.04 -0.56 -16.60
CA PRO A 108 -0.77 -1.38 -17.50
C PRO A 108 -2.27 -1.25 -17.17
N PRO A 109 -3.19 -1.50 -18.12
CA PRO A 109 -4.64 -1.31 -17.93
C PRO A 109 -5.21 -1.96 -16.67
N ARG A 110 -4.73 -3.15 -16.30
CA ARG A 110 -5.15 -3.90 -15.11
C ARG A 110 -4.81 -3.18 -13.79
N ALA A 111 -3.72 -2.42 -13.80
CA ALA A 111 -3.18 -1.71 -12.64
C ALA A 111 -3.64 -0.23 -12.58
N LYS A 112 -4.43 0.23 -13.55
CA LYS A 112 -4.96 1.59 -13.55
C LYS A 112 -5.83 1.85 -12.32
N GLY A 113 -5.67 3.04 -11.77
CA GLY A 113 -6.26 3.52 -10.54
C GLY A 113 -5.68 2.92 -9.26
N LEU A 114 -4.66 2.05 -9.30
CA LEU A 114 -4.00 1.54 -8.09
C LEU A 114 -3.32 2.65 -7.27
N PRO A 115 -2.58 3.61 -7.87
CA PRO A 115 -1.97 4.69 -7.09
C PRO A 115 -3.02 5.53 -6.37
N LYS A 116 -4.12 5.88 -7.07
CA LYS A 116 -5.27 6.57 -6.47
C LYS A 116 -5.91 5.76 -5.34
N PHE A 117 -6.11 4.46 -5.56
CA PHE A 117 -6.66 3.54 -4.55
C PHE A 117 -5.77 3.51 -3.29
N GLY A 118 -4.45 3.41 -3.45
CA GLY A 118 -3.51 3.45 -2.33
C GLY A 118 -3.54 4.78 -1.57
N LEU A 119 -3.69 5.89 -2.29
CA LEU A 119 -3.85 7.21 -1.67
C LEU A 119 -5.16 7.33 -0.87
N GLU A 120 -6.26 6.83 -1.43
CA GLU A 120 -7.56 6.76 -0.73
C GLU A 120 -7.46 5.90 0.54
N SER A 121 -6.70 4.80 0.51
CA SER A 121 -6.40 3.99 1.69
C SER A 121 -5.64 4.78 2.75
N ILE A 122 -4.61 5.55 2.36
CA ILE A 122 -3.83 6.39 3.29
C ILE A 122 -4.72 7.46 3.95
N VAL A 123 -5.55 8.13 3.16
CA VAL A 123 -6.48 9.15 3.67
C VAL A 123 -7.49 8.54 4.64
N SER A 124 -8.01 7.36 4.32
CA SER A 124 -8.92 6.61 5.19
C SER A 124 -8.25 6.23 6.52
N VAL A 125 -7.00 5.75 6.48
CA VAL A 125 -6.22 5.46 7.68
C VAL A 125 -5.98 6.72 8.50
N ALA A 126 -5.61 7.83 7.87
CA ALA A 126 -5.41 9.10 8.55
C ALA A 126 -6.70 9.57 9.22
N ASP A 127 -7.84 9.54 8.52
CA ASP A 127 -9.15 9.87 9.09
C ASP A 127 -9.50 8.97 10.29
N PHE A 128 -9.22 7.68 10.21
CA PHE A 128 -9.38 6.76 11.33
C PHE A 128 -8.51 7.14 12.53
N LEU A 129 -7.20 7.33 12.33
CA LEU A 129 -6.25 7.69 13.39
C LEU A 129 -6.59 9.03 14.03
N CYS A 130 -7.04 10.01 13.25
CA CYS A 130 -7.45 11.33 13.72
C CYS A 130 -8.70 11.32 14.60
N LYS A 131 -9.51 10.25 14.53
CA LYS A 131 -10.66 10.02 15.40
C LYS A 131 -10.32 9.16 16.61
N GLN A 132 -9.12 8.56 16.66
CA GLN A 132 -8.68 7.76 17.79
C GLN A 132 -8.12 8.63 18.91
N THR A 133 -8.17 8.10 20.13
CA THR A 133 -7.40 8.65 21.25
C THR A 133 -5.94 8.26 21.10
N GLY A 134 -5.03 9.05 21.70
CA GLY A 134 -3.60 8.71 21.69
C GLY A 134 -3.32 7.31 22.25
N GLU A 135 -4.05 6.88 23.28
CA GLU A 135 -3.98 5.52 23.85
C GLU A 135 -4.27 4.46 22.78
N SER A 136 -5.36 4.60 22.01
CA SER A 136 -5.69 3.65 20.94
C SER A 136 -4.65 3.60 19.83
N ILE A 137 -3.94 4.71 19.55
CA ILE A 137 -2.84 4.73 18.58
C ILE A 137 -1.64 3.95 19.11
N PHE A 138 -1.27 4.11 20.38
CA PHE A 138 -0.18 3.34 20.99
C PHE A 138 -0.46 1.84 21.01
N GLU A 139 -1.72 1.44 21.12
CA GLU A 139 -2.11 0.04 21.02
C GLU A 139 -1.84 -0.58 19.64
N LEU A 140 -1.72 0.21 18.57
CA LEU A 140 -1.30 -0.32 17.26
C LEU A 140 0.15 -0.82 17.29
N ALA A 141 0.99 -0.30 18.19
CA ALA A 141 2.37 -0.77 18.35
C ALA A 141 2.50 -1.95 19.31
N ASN A 142 1.38 -2.53 19.77
CA ASN A 142 1.39 -3.60 20.75
C ASN A 142 2.08 -4.86 20.17
N PRO A 143 3.08 -5.45 20.88
CA PRO A 143 3.82 -6.62 20.41
C PRO A 143 2.97 -7.85 20.11
N CYS A 144 1.78 -7.99 20.72
CA CYS A 144 0.90 -9.15 20.52
C CYS A 144 0.51 -9.42 19.05
N LEU A 145 0.75 -8.47 18.14
CA LEU A 145 0.55 -8.64 16.71
C LEU A 145 1.76 -9.13 15.94
N TRP A 146 2.98 -8.90 16.43
CA TRP A 146 4.21 -9.08 15.66
C TRP A 146 5.17 -10.06 16.30
N GLU A 147 4.96 -10.39 17.57
CA GLU A 147 5.70 -11.47 18.22
C GLU A 147 5.37 -12.79 17.52
N ASP A 148 6.41 -13.53 17.17
CA ASP A 148 6.31 -14.86 16.61
C ASP A 148 5.70 -15.77 17.70
N VAL A 149 4.50 -16.28 17.44
CA VAL A 149 3.85 -17.25 18.32
C VAL A 149 3.75 -18.56 17.56
N GLU A 150 4.32 -19.61 18.13
CA GLU A 150 4.27 -20.95 17.55
C GLU A 150 2.86 -21.55 17.78
N ASP A 151 1.90 -21.21 16.91
CA ASP A 151 0.52 -21.71 16.97
C ASP A 151 0.05 -22.30 15.62
N GLU A 152 -0.37 -23.57 15.61
CA GLU A 152 -0.78 -24.32 14.39
C GLU A 152 -1.96 -23.69 13.60
N GLN A 153 -2.82 -22.88 14.24
CA GLN A 153 -3.89 -22.16 13.55
C GLN A 153 -3.39 -20.90 12.82
N GLU A 154 -2.26 -20.36 13.25
CA GLU A 154 -1.58 -19.26 12.57
C GLU A 154 -1.04 -19.72 11.22
N ASP A 155 -0.62 -20.99 11.13
CA ASP A 155 -0.09 -21.60 9.92
C ASP A 155 -1.08 -21.51 8.76
N GLN A 156 -2.36 -21.80 8.97
CA GLN A 156 -3.34 -21.74 7.87
C GLN A 156 -3.54 -20.31 7.35
N CYS A 157 -3.52 -19.31 8.25
CA CYS A 157 -3.58 -17.92 7.84
C CYS A 157 -2.33 -17.51 7.05
N ILE A 158 -1.14 -17.85 7.56
CA ILE A 158 0.14 -17.59 6.92
C ILE A 158 0.21 -18.27 5.54
N GLU A 159 -0.26 -19.51 5.41
CA GLU A 159 -0.30 -20.21 4.13
C GLU A 159 -1.24 -19.53 3.13
N ASN A 160 -2.42 -19.08 3.56
CA ASN A 160 -3.32 -18.29 2.69
C ASN A 160 -2.67 -16.97 2.24
N LEU A 161 -1.92 -16.30 3.13
CA LEU A 161 -1.15 -15.10 2.81
C LEU A 161 -0.01 -15.38 1.83
N LYS A 162 0.71 -16.49 2.02
CA LYS A 162 1.78 -16.93 1.11
C LYS A 162 1.21 -17.26 -0.26
N GLU A 163 0.07 -17.94 -0.33
CA GLU A 163 -0.60 -18.25 -1.60
C GLU A 163 -1.03 -16.96 -2.31
N LEU A 164 -1.65 -16.03 -1.58
CA LEU A 164 -2.04 -14.72 -2.11
C LEU A 164 -0.82 -13.92 -2.61
N SER A 165 0.25 -13.88 -1.79
CA SER A 165 1.51 -13.23 -2.17
C SER A 165 2.21 -13.92 -3.33
N GLY A 166 2.05 -15.24 -3.47
CA GLY A 166 2.55 -16.02 -4.60
C GLY A 166 1.84 -15.63 -5.88
N LYS A 167 0.50 -15.53 -5.84
CA LYS A 167 -0.33 -15.08 -6.97
C LYS A 167 0.01 -13.66 -7.43
N PHE A 168 0.28 -12.76 -6.50
CA PHE A 168 0.75 -11.39 -6.82
C PHE A 168 2.24 -11.31 -7.13
N GLY A 169 2.99 -12.40 -6.90
CA GLY A 169 4.44 -12.46 -6.99
C GLY A 169 4.97 -13.17 -8.23
N GLU A 170 4.11 -13.88 -8.96
CA GLU A 170 4.47 -14.44 -10.26
C GLU A 170 4.78 -13.33 -11.27
N LYS A 171 5.83 -13.57 -12.08
CA LYS A 171 6.59 -12.56 -12.81
C LYS A 171 5.68 -11.64 -13.63
N ASP A 172 5.62 -10.38 -13.18
CA ASP A 172 5.16 -9.20 -13.91
C ASP A 172 3.65 -8.93 -13.91
N ASP A 173 2.87 -9.60 -13.05
CA ASP A 173 1.44 -9.32 -12.91
C ASP A 173 1.15 -8.41 -11.72
N ILE A 174 0.88 -7.14 -11.99
CA ILE A 174 0.43 -6.18 -10.97
C ILE A 174 -1.06 -6.45 -10.67
N PRO A 175 -1.44 -6.71 -9.40
CA PRO A 175 -2.81 -7.05 -9.07
C PRO A 175 -3.75 -5.89 -9.34
N SER A 176 -4.92 -6.18 -9.89
CA SER A 176 -5.98 -5.17 -10.04
C SER A 176 -6.58 -4.77 -8.69
N LYS A 177 -7.25 -3.62 -8.64
CA LYS A 177 -8.05 -3.19 -7.48
C LYS A 177 -9.05 -4.26 -7.03
N ILE A 178 -9.67 -4.95 -7.99
CA ILE A 178 -10.67 -6.00 -7.72
C ILE A 178 -10.02 -7.17 -7.00
N GLU A 179 -8.82 -7.58 -7.41
CA GLU A 179 -8.10 -8.70 -6.78
C GLU A 179 -7.67 -8.36 -5.36
N ILE A 180 -7.12 -7.17 -5.14
CA ILE A 180 -6.78 -6.66 -3.81
C ILE A 180 -8.01 -6.66 -2.90
N CYS A 181 -9.14 -6.16 -3.41
CA CYS A 181 -10.38 -6.11 -2.66
C CYS A 181 -11.02 -7.48 -2.43
N SER A 182 -10.88 -8.42 -3.38
CA SER A 182 -11.35 -9.80 -3.20
C SER A 182 -10.59 -10.56 -2.12
N ALA A 183 -9.33 -10.20 -1.87
CA ALA A 183 -8.51 -10.79 -0.83
C ALA A 183 -8.78 -10.21 0.56
N THR A 184 -9.39 -9.02 0.63
CA THR A 184 -9.62 -8.29 1.87
C THR A 184 -10.37 -9.10 2.94
N PRO A 185 -11.46 -9.85 2.64
CA PRO A 185 -12.13 -10.65 3.66
C PRO A 185 -11.24 -11.72 4.29
N THR A 186 -10.41 -12.40 3.48
CA THR A 186 -9.46 -13.41 3.96
C THR A 186 -8.40 -12.78 4.87
N LEU A 187 -7.80 -11.66 4.43
CA LEU A 187 -6.85 -10.88 5.23
C LEU A 187 -7.45 -10.42 6.56
N ARG A 188 -8.70 -9.94 6.51
CA ARG A 188 -9.42 -9.49 7.69
C ARG A 188 -9.65 -10.63 8.68
N GLY A 189 -10.09 -11.79 8.19
CA GLY A 189 -10.30 -12.98 9.02
C GLY A 189 -9.01 -13.41 9.71
N CYS A 190 -7.91 -13.43 8.96
CA CYS A 190 -6.55 -13.66 9.45
C CYS A 190 -6.17 -12.73 10.62
N ILE A 191 -6.27 -11.41 10.40
CA ILE A 191 -5.93 -10.40 11.41
C ILE A 191 -6.86 -10.51 12.63
N GLN A 192 -8.14 -10.78 12.40
CA GLN A 192 -9.12 -10.97 13.47
C GLN A 192 -8.76 -12.18 14.33
N THR A 193 -8.49 -13.33 13.73
CA THR A 193 -8.08 -14.54 14.45
C THR A 193 -6.83 -14.25 15.29
N ARG A 194 -5.78 -13.68 14.67
CA ARG A 194 -4.55 -13.31 15.39
C ARG A 194 -4.83 -12.37 16.57
N ALA A 195 -5.57 -11.28 16.33
CA ALA A 195 -5.91 -10.32 17.38
C ALA A 195 -6.74 -10.95 18.51
N THR A 196 -7.64 -11.89 18.20
CA THR A 196 -8.43 -12.57 19.23
C THR A 196 -7.64 -13.61 20.02
N THR A 197 -6.69 -14.28 19.39
CA THR A 197 -5.88 -15.34 20.02
C THR A 197 -4.78 -14.73 20.90
N HIS A 198 -4.03 -13.75 20.39
CA HIS A 198 -2.79 -13.29 21.04
C HIS A 198 -2.98 -11.99 21.84
N CYS A 199 -3.86 -11.09 21.39
CA CYS A 199 -4.05 -9.82 22.09
C CYS A 199 -5.16 -9.96 23.14
N LYS A 200 -4.83 -9.87 24.43
CA LYS A 200 -5.84 -9.96 25.52
C LYS A 200 -6.67 -8.68 25.69
N ASN A 201 -6.12 -7.53 25.31
CA ASN A 201 -6.74 -6.23 25.51
C ASN A 201 -7.73 -5.92 24.37
N GLN A 202 -8.98 -5.62 24.73
CA GLN A 202 -10.05 -5.29 23.79
C GLN A 202 -9.79 -4.00 23.00
N LYS A 203 -9.13 -3.00 23.61
CA LYS A 203 -8.75 -1.75 22.92
C LYS A 203 -7.79 -2.04 21.78
N THR A 204 -6.78 -2.88 22.03
CA THR A 204 -5.83 -3.34 21.01
C THR A 204 -6.55 -4.01 19.85
N ARG A 205 -7.42 -4.99 20.13
CA ARG A 205 -8.22 -5.67 19.08
C ARG A 205 -9.02 -4.68 18.23
N ASN A 206 -9.71 -3.74 18.87
CA ASN A 206 -10.53 -2.75 18.18
C ASN A 206 -9.68 -1.78 17.36
N ALA A 207 -8.54 -1.32 17.89
CA ALA A 207 -7.63 -0.43 17.19
C ALA A 207 -7.09 -1.09 15.91
N ILE A 208 -6.67 -2.35 16.01
CA ILE A 208 -6.10 -3.12 14.90
C ILE A 208 -7.13 -3.37 13.81
N LEU A 209 -8.30 -3.88 14.18
CA LEU A 209 -9.37 -4.14 13.22
C LEU A 209 -9.87 -2.86 12.58
N GLY A 210 -10.00 -1.78 13.36
CA GLY A 210 -10.36 -0.45 12.84
C GLY A 210 -9.33 0.09 11.86
N PHE A 211 -8.04 -0.05 12.17
CA PHE A 211 -6.95 0.33 11.28
C PHE A 211 -7.00 -0.46 9.98
N PHE A 212 -7.16 -1.78 10.04
CA PHE A 212 -7.28 -2.60 8.84
C PHE A 212 -8.52 -2.23 8.02
N ASP A 213 -9.67 -2.07 8.67
CA ASP A 213 -10.93 -1.67 8.03
C ASP A 213 -10.79 -0.28 7.35
N ALA A 214 -9.95 0.61 7.90
CA ALA A 214 -9.59 1.88 7.29
C ALA A 214 -8.69 1.71 6.06
N VAL A 215 -7.64 0.88 6.12
CA VAL A 215 -6.76 0.57 4.97
C VAL A 215 -7.59 0.08 3.77
N VAL A 216 -8.56 -0.79 4.01
CA VAL A 216 -9.36 -1.42 2.95
C VAL A 216 -10.69 -0.70 2.68
N ALA A 217 -10.94 0.46 3.29
CA ALA A 217 -12.17 1.21 3.10
C ALA A 217 -12.50 1.51 1.62
N PRO A 218 -11.52 1.83 0.73
CA PRO A 218 -11.81 2.07 -0.68
C PRO A 218 -12.41 0.85 -1.40
N CYS A 219 -12.20 -0.37 -0.90
CA CYS A 219 -12.83 -1.56 -1.47
C CYS A 219 -14.36 -1.58 -1.38
N LYS A 220 -14.95 -0.81 -0.46
CA LYS A 220 -16.41 -0.70 -0.34
C LYS A 220 -17.06 0.01 -1.52
N GLN A 221 -16.27 0.78 -2.28
CA GLN A 221 -16.73 1.51 -3.47
C GLN A 221 -16.67 0.66 -4.74
N VAL A 222 -16.09 -0.55 -4.67
CA VAL A 222 -16.05 -1.49 -5.80
C VAL A 222 -17.40 -2.23 -5.87
N PRO A 223 -18.15 -2.15 -6.99
CA PRO A 223 -19.45 -2.81 -7.12
C PRO A 223 -19.35 -4.32 -6.86
N LEU A 224 -20.27 -4.84 -6.05
CA LEU A 224 -20.31 -6.25 -5.63
C LEU A 224 -20.48 -7.25 -6.80
N GLU A 225 -21.10 -6.78 -7.88
CA GLU A 225 -21.28 -7.54 -9.14
C GLU A 225 -19.94 -7.84 -9.83
N THR A 226 -18.95 -6.96 -9.66
CA THR A 226 -17.60 -7.15 -10.21
C THR A 226 -16.77 -8.12 -9.37
N LEU A 227 -17.00 -8.16 -8.05
CA LEU A 227 -16.29 -9.04 -7.12
C LEU A 227 -16.70 -10.51 -7.28
N THR A 228 -17.99 -10.79 -7.48
CA THR A 228 -18.51 -12.16 -7.64
C THR A 228 -18.03 -12.85 -8.93
N SER A 229 -17.75 -12.09 -9.97
CA SER A 229 -17.13 -12.60 -11.21
C SER A 229 -15.66 -12.98 -11.01
N ALA A 230 -14.92 -12.23 -10.19
CA ALA A 230 -13.53 -12.55 -9.85
C ALA A 230 -13.43 -13.80 -8.95
N THR A 231 -14.31 -13.95 -7.95
CA THR A 231 -14.28 -15.10 -7.04
C THR A 231 -14.45 -16.44 -7.75
N LYS A 232 -15.23 -16.50 -8.85
CA LYS A 232 -15.37 -17.71 -9.68
C LYS A 232 -14.07 -18.15 -10.37
N ILE A 233 -13.13 -17.23 -10.61
CA ILE A 233 -11.80 -17.53 -11.15
C ILE A 233 -10.92 -18.16 -10.07
N PHE A 234 -11.09 -17.73 -8.80
CA PHE A 234 -10.33 -18.23 -7.66
C PHE A 234 -10.78 -19.61 -7.15
N THR A 235 -11.99 -20.04 -7.47
CA THR A 235 -12.47 -21.40 -7.19
C THR A 235 -12.30 -22.31 -8.42
N SER A 236 -11.08 -22.42 -8.96
CA SER A 236 -10.79 -23.54 -9.86
C SER A 236 -10.72 -24.84 -9.05
N PRO A 237 -11.38 -25.92 -9.49
CA PRO A 237 -11.40 -27.18 -8.76
C PRO A 237 -9.98 -27.75 -8.71
N LYS A 238 -9.48 -28.04 -7.50
CA LYS A 238 -8.33 -28.91 -7.29
C LYS A 238 -8.54 -30.15 -8.15
N LYS A 239 -7.74 -30.32 -9.22
CA LYS A 239 -7.64 -31.60 -9.93
C LYS A 239 -7.30 -32.63 -8.86
N SER A 240 -8.23 -33.54 -8.57
CA SER A 240 -7.97 -34.64 -7.65
C SER A 240 -6.83 -35.46 -8.27
N LEU A 241 -5.64 -35.41 -7.67
CA LEU A 241 -4.62 -36.40 -8.01
C LEU A 241 -5.21 -37.76 -7.69
N GLY A 242 -5.31 -38.59 -8.74
CA GLY A 242 -5.83 -39.94 -8.65
C GLY A 242 -5.09 -40.73 -7.58
N SER A 243 -5.88 -41.41 -6.75
CA SER A 243 -5.43 -42.47 -5.87
C SER A 243 -4.75 -43.55 -6.72
N ILE A 244 -3.43 -43.70 -6.58
CA ILE A 244 -2.71 -44.89 -7.00
C ILE A 244 -2.82 -45.86 -5.83
N THR A 245 -3.77 -46.78 -5.93
CA THR A 245 -3.78 -48.00 -5.13
C THR A 245 -2.84 -48.99 -5.79
N ASP A 246 -1.64 -49.15 -5.24
CA ASP A 246 -0.75 -50.26 -5.59
C ASP A 246 -1.31 -51.56 -4.97
N ASN A 247 -1.61 -52.50 -5.87
CA ASN A 247 -1.88 -53.90 -5.53
C ASN A 247 -0.58 -54.55 -5.05
N PHE A 248 -0.57 -54.99 -3.79
CA PHE A 248 0.35 -56.02 -3.32
C PHE A 248 -0.34 -57.39 -3.51
N LEU A 249 0.21 -58.21 -4.40
CA LEU A 249 0.07 -59.66 -4.44
C LEU A 249 1.37 -60.25 -5.00
#